data_AF-C3Y3R9-F1
#
_entry.id   AF-C3Y3R9-F1
#
_cell.length_a   1.000
_cell.length_b   1.000
_cell.length_c   1.000
_cell.angle_alpha   90.00
_cell.angle_beta   90.00
_cell.angle_gamma   90.00
#
_symmetry.space_group_name_H-M   'P 1'
#
loop_
_entity.id
_entity.type
_entity.pdbx_description
1 polymer ?
#
loop_
_entity_poly.entity_id
_entity_poly.type
_entity_poly.pdbx_seq_one_letter_code
_entity_poly.pdbx_strand_id
1 'polypeptide(L)'
;MSSRCTQKPGMVTARNTTDLGAYAPQYDKLEQPLDLVQEALAALELQAGEDVHMAINCAAHEMFELYIPMCYVMVTARNTTDLGAYAPQYDKLEQPLDLVQEALAALELQAGEDVHMAINCAAHEMFELDTRFLMVGREKGKYEVMTGTQKTPDDMVDFYSDILTRYPGVIGLIDPLRKQDKTAWVKLTQAVSEKCYLMGDQVYPRTEKFLVQGMEETKSSAAVFSLHSLTTVTDVIDAAKLVEDVGSEVVLAACQGDTADTTLTDLAVGLWVKFAKFGGLGRGERVAKYNRLAQIEARLADQDKLAPHEEHKFPDILPPPPPEEPEGEAAD
;
A
#
# COMPACT_ATOMS: atom_id res chain seq x y z
N MET A 1 39.19 57.93 15.98
CA MET A 1 38.77 56.59 16.46
C MET A 1 37.48 56.26 15.71
N SER A 2 37.55 55.59 14.55
CA SER A 2 37.70 54.13 14.37
C SER A 2 36.46 53.40 14.92
N SER A 3 35.73 52.56 14.19
CA SER A 3 36.05 51.81 12.98
C SER A 3 34.77 51.24 12.34
N ARG A 4 34.75 51.21 11.01
CA ARG A 4 33.94 50.29 10.19
C ARG A 4 34.37 48.85 10.48
N CYS A 5 33.44 47.89 10.43
CA CYS A 5 33.81 46.50 10.15
C CYS A 5 32.82 45.89 9.14
N THR A 6 33.30 45.79 7.91
CA THR A 6 32.86 44.90 6.85
C THR A 6 33.31 43.47 7.17
N GLN A 7 32.43 42.47 7.12
CA GLN A 7 32.83 41.08 6.90
C GLN A 7 31.92 40.40 5.86
N LYS A 8 32.58 39.68 4.95
CA LYS A 8 32.08 38.98 3.75
C LYS A 8 31.23 37.74 4.12
N PRO A 9 30.41 37.21 3.20
CA PRO A 9 29.75 35.92 3.38
C PRO A 9 30.79 34.80 3.39
N GLY A 10 30.92 34.13 4.53
CA GLY A 10 31.71 32.91 4.69
C GLY A 10 30.89 31.71 4.23
N MET A 11 31.41 31.03 3.21
CA MET A 11 31.03 29.70 2.76
C MET A 11 31.04 28.73 3.95
N VAL A 12 29.86 28.25 4.38
CA VAL A 12 29.76 27.15 5.34
C VAL A 12 29.81 25.85 4.54
N THR A 13 31.01 25.31 4.41
CA THR A 13 31.23 23.92 4.04
C THR A 13 30.78 23.04 5.20
N ALA A 14 29.66 22.33 5.02
CA ALA A 14 29.29 21.24 5.91
C ALA A 14 30.32 20.11 5.73
N ARG A 15 31.08 19.86 6.79
CA ARG A 15 32.03 18.74 6.86
C ARG A 15 31.25 17.43 6.78
N ASN A 16 31.71 16.56 5.91
CA ASN A 16 31.29 15.18 5.79
C ASN A 16 31.63 14.45 7.11
N THR A 17 30.65 14.26 7.98
CA THR A 17 30.72 13.30 9.09
C THR A 17 29.98 12.05 8.66
N THR A 18 30.68 11.18 7.95
CA THR A 18 30.40 9.74 7.91
C THR A 18 30.60 9.18 9.32
N ASP A 19 29.58 9.31 10.17
CA ASP A 19 29.32 8.43 11.31
C ASP A 19 27.90 8.70 11.85
N LEU A 20 26.90 8.07 11.24
CA LEU A 20 25.57 7.90 11.83
C LEU A 20 25.26 6.40 11.79
N GLY A 21 25.98 5.67 12.65
CA GLY A 21 25.46 4.41 13.17
C GLY A 21 24.11 4.66 13.84
N ALA A 22 23.13 3.86 13.47
CA ALA A 22 21.96 3.47 14.25
C ALA A 22 21.43 4.53 15.24
N TYR A 23 20.75 5.55 14.72
CA TYR A 23 19.72 6.26 15.50
C TYR A 23 18.36 5.78 15.02
N ALA A 24 18.00 4.54 15.40
CA ALA A 24 16.61 4.14 15.42
C ALA A 24 15.95 4.96 16.55
N PRO A 25 14.95 5.82 16.28
CA PRO A 25 14.23 6.45 17.36
C PRO A 25 13.69 5.35 18.28
N GLN A 26 14.02 5.45 19.57
CA GLN A 26 13.32 4.70 20.61
C GLN A 26 11.87 5.19 20.59
N TYR A 27 11.02 4.51 19.83
CA TYR A 27 9.59 4.59 20.00
C TYR A 27 9.29 4.00 21.37
N ASP A 28 8.98 4.86 22.34
CA ASP A 28 8.26 4.44 23.53
C ASP A 28 6.96 3.80 23.02
N LYS A 29 6.87 2.46 23.16
CA LYS A 29 5.68 1.66 22.85
C LYS A 29 4.50 2.15 23.68
N LEU A 30 3.77 3.13 23.17
CA LEU A 30 2.55 3.68 23.77
C LEU A 30 1.35 3.66 22.81
N GLU A 31 1.50 3.10 21.61
CA GLU A 31 0.38 2.76 20.73
C GLU A 31 -0.02 1.31 21.02
N GLN A 32 -1.33 1.08 21.21
CA GLN A 32 -1.81 -0.27 21.47
C GLN A 32 -1.70 -1.07 20.16
N PRO A 33 -1.44 -2.39 20.19
CA PRO A 33 -1.38 -3.23 18.99
C PRO A 33 -2.63 -3.11 18.10
N LEU A 34 -3.75 -2.70 18.69
CA LEU A 34 -5.01 -2.43 18.01
C LEU A 34 -4.92 -1.26 17.02
N ASP A 35 -4.16 -0.20 17.32
CA ASP A 35 -4.08 1.01 16.49
C ASP A 35 -3.31 0.74 15.18
N LEU A 36 -2.22 -0.03 15.24
CA LEU A 36 -1.39 -0.41 14.08
C LEU A 36 -2.14 -1.35 13.11
N VAL A 37 -2.86 -2.33 13.65
CA VAL A 37 -3.67 -3.26 12.86
C VAL A 37 -4.90 -2.56 12.25
N GLN A 38 -5.46 -1.58 12.96
CA GLN A 38 -6.56 -0.75 12.45
C GLN A 38 -6.08 0.20 11.36
N GLU A 39 -4.89 0.82 11.47
CA GLU A 39 -4.33 1.65 10.38
C GLU A 39 -3.99 0.82 9.12
N ALA A 40 -3.50 -0.41 9.30
CA ALA A 40 -3.26 -1.35 8.21
C ALA A 40 -4.57 -1.73 7.47
N LEU A 41 -5.63 -2.08 8.20
CA LEU A 41 -6.93 -2.39 7.60
C LEU A 41 -7.71 -1.13 7.13
N ALA A 42 -7.38 0.07 7.65
CA ALA A 42 -8.08 1.32 7.35
C ALA A 42 -7.55 2.08 6.13
N ALA A 43 -6.42 1.67 5.54
CA ALA A 43 -5.99 2.19 4.24
C ALA A 43 -6.70 1.42 3.13
N LEU A 44 -8.04 1.55 3.10
CA LEU A 44 -8.82 1.11 1.97
C LEU A 44 -8.59 2.09 0.82
N GLU A 45 -7.99 1.60 -0.25
CA GLU A 45 -7.81 2.39 -1.47
C GLU A 45 -8.94 2.06 -2.42
N LEU A 46 -9.80 3.05 -2.66
CA LEU A 46 -10.90 2.94 -3.60
C LEU A 46 -10.38 3.23 -5.01
N GLN A 47 -10.60 2.28 -5.90
CA GLN A 47 -10.44 2.48 -7.34
C GLN A 47 -11.82 2.59 -7.98
N ALA A 48 -12.15 3.77 -8.49
CA ALA A 48 -13.40 3.99 -9.22
C ALA A 48 -13.21 3.69 -10.71
N GLY A 49 -14.16 2.97 -11.30
CA GLY A 49 -14.09 2.40 -12.64
C GLY A 49 -14.35 3.34 -13.82
N GLU A 50 -14.81 4.59 -13.64
CA GLU A 50 -15.22 5.40 -14.81
C GLU A 50 -14.76 6.87 -14.79
N ASP A 51 -14.61 7.49 -13.61
CA ASP A 51 -14.33 8.93 -13.50
C ASP A 51 -13.61 9.23 -12.17
N VAL A 52 -12.59 10.10 -12.20
CA VAL A 52 -11.89 10.59 -11.01
C VAL A 52 -12.87 11.26 -10.03
N HIS A 53 -13.90 11.93 -10.54
CA HIS A 53 -14.97 12.50 -9.74
C HIS A 53 -15.76 11.45 -8.96
N MET A 54 -15.99 10.26 -9.54
CA MET A 54 -16.64 9.17 -8.83
C MET A 54 -15.78 8.69 -7.66
N ALA A 55 -14.47 8.52 -7.84
CA ALA A 55 -13.55 8.15 -6.76
C ALA A 55 -13.58 9.18 -5.61
N ILE A 56 -13.54 10.47 -5.96
CA ILE A 56 -13.59 11.56 -4.97
C ILE A 56 -14.93 11.56 -4.23
N ASN A 57 -16.04 11.39 -4.94
CA ASN A 57 -17.38 11.38 -4.34
C ASN A 57 -17.58 10.17 -3.41
N CYS A 58 -17.10 8.99 -3.78
CA CYS A 58 -17.15 7.80 -2.93
C CYS A 58 -16.41 8.03 -1.61
N ALA A 59 -15.15 8.46 -1.70
CA ALA A 59 -14.32 8.72 -0.53
C ALA A 59 -14.88 9.87 0.34
N ALA A 60 -15.53 10.87 -0.27
CA ALA A 60 -16.19 11.93 0.47
C ALA A 60 -17.48 11.44 1.16
N HIS A 61 -18.26 10.56 0.54
CA HIS A 61 -19.49 10.06 1.13
C HIS A 61 -19.22 9.11 2.31
N GLU A 62 -18.25 8.20 2.17
CA GLU A 62 -17.76 7.35 3.26
C GLU A 62 -17.39 8.21 4.49
N MET A 63 -16.64 9.30 4.24
CA MET A 63 -16.26 10.30 5.22
C MET A 63 -17.46 10.99 5.89
N PHE A 64 -18.35 11.61 5.10
CA PHE A 64 -19.33 12.57 5.63
C PHE A 64 -20.62 11.92 6.10
N GLU A 65 -21.10 10.88 5.43
CA GLU A 65 -22.45 10.33 5.64
C GLU A 65 -22.45 9.08 6.53
N LEU A 66 -21.34 8.34 6.63
CA LEU A 66 -21.27 7.15 7.48
C LEU A 66 -20.44 7.40 8.72
N TYR A 67 -19.19 7.84 8.51
CA TYR A 67 -18.23 7.94 9.59
C TYR A 67 -18.59 9.05 10.58
N ILE A 68 -18.87 10.26 10.10
CA ILE A 68 -19.19 11.38 11.01
C ILE A 68 -20.43 11.05 11.87
N PRO A 69 -21.55 10.57 11.32
CA PRO A 69 -22.69 10.13 12.12
C PRO A 69 -22.35 9.00 13.09
N MET A 70 -21.57 8.00 12.67
CA MET A 70 -21.13 6.91 13.56
C MET A 70 -20.34 7.42 14.77
N CYS A 71 -19.40 8.34 14.57
CA CYS A 71 -18.66 8.96 15.69
C CYS A 71 -19.56 9.76 16.63
N TYR A 72 -20.61 10.40 16.12
CA TYR A 72 -21.62 11.07 16.95
C TYR A 72 -22.41 10.08 17.79
N VAL A 73 -22.80 8.94 17.23
CA VAL A 73 -23.58 7.90 17.92
C VAL A 73 -22.73 7.14 18.94
N MET A 74 -21.48 6.82 18.61
CA MET A 74 -20.58 6.04 19.47
C MET A 74 -19.79 6.90 20.46
N VAL A 75 -19.82 8.23 20.34
CA VAL A 75 -19.02 9.17 21.16
C VAL A 75 -17.52 8.84 21.11
N THR A 76 -17.03 8.54 19.91
CA THR A 76 -15.62 8.22 19.65
C THR A 76 -14.88 9.41 19.04
N ALA A 77 -13.56 9.45 19.24
CA ALA A 77 -12.72 10.49 18.65
C ALA A 77 -12.71 10.36 17.11
N ARG A 78 -12.78 11.50 16.42
CA ARG A 78 -12.58 11.55 14.96
C ARG A 78 -11.09 11.61 14.67
N ASN A 79 -10.48 10.45 14.55
CA ASN A 79 -9.06 10.34 14.24
C ASN A 79 -8.87 10.25 12.72
N THR A 80 -7.95 11.07 12.22
CA THR A 80 -7.43 10.98 10.85
C THR A 80 -5.97 10.57 10.91
N THR A 81 -5.58 9.62 10.08
CA THR A 81 -4.19 9.20 9.95
C THR A 81 -3.35 10.29 9.32
N ASP A 82 -2.02 10.11 9.35
CA ASP A 82 -1.11 11.03 8.71
C ASP A 82 -1.21 11.01 7.15
N LEU A 83 -1.79 9.94 6.61
CA LEU A 83 -2.19 9.80 5.21
C LEU A 83 -3.54 10.43 4.89
N GLY A 84 -4.23 11.03 5.88
CA GLY A 84 -5.53 11.69 5.70
C GLY A 84 -6.70 10.73 5.55
N ALA A 85 -6.49 9.44 5.84
CA ALA A 85 -7.55 8.45 5.93
C ALA A 85 -8.21 8.50 7.31
N TYR A 86 -9.41 7.95 7.42
CA TYR A 86 -10.13 7.86 8.69
C TYR A 86 -9.72 6.60 9.46
N ALA A 87 -9.55 6.74 10.77
CA ALA A 87 -9.18 5.63 11.65
C ALA A 87 -10.17 5.51 12.82
N PRO A 88 -11.40 5.00 12.60
CA PRO A 88 -12.24 4.58 13.71
C PRO A 88 -11.68 3.33 14.37
N GLN A 89 -12.12 3.11 15.61
CA GLN A 89 -11.90 1.86 16.30
C GLN A 89 -12.97 0.84 15.88
N TYR A 90 -12.51 -0.37 15.59
CA TYR A 90 -13.33 -1.50 15.18
C TYR A 90 -13.24 -2.64 16.20
N ASP A 91 -14.36 -3.31 16.44
CA ASP A 91 -14.48 -4.51 17.28
C ASP A 91 -14.21 -5.80 16.49
N LYS A 92 -14.33 -5.75 15.16
CA LYS A 92 -14.10 -6.88 14.26
C LYS A 92 -13.25 -6.45 13.07
N LEU A 93 -12.50 -7.39 12.52
CA LEU A 93 -11.58 -7.13 11.41
C LEU A 93 -12.28 -6.75 10.12
N GLU A 94 -13.52 -7.20 9.93
CA GLU A 94 -14.24 -7.03 8.68
C GLU A 94 -15.17 -5.82 8.66
N GLN A 95 -15.38 -5.19 9.82
CA GLN A 95 -16.18 -3.97 9.93
C GLN A 95 -15.78 -2.85 8.97
N PRO A 96 -14.48 -2.58 8.69
CA PRO A 96 -14.11 -1.57 7.70
C PRO A 96 -14.69 -1.88 6.30
N LEU A 97 -14.62 -3.14 5.87
CA LEU A 97 -15.10 -3.58 4.56
C LEU A 97 -16.64 -3.60 4.49
N ASP A 98 -17.30 -3.94 5.60
CA ASP A 98 -18.76 -3.87 5.70
C ASP A 98 -19.24 -2.42 5.57
N LEU A 99 -18.60 -1.47 6.26
CA LEU A 99 -18.97 -0.05 6.21
C LEU A 99 -18.78 0.55 4.83
N VAL A 100 -17.70 0.19 4.11
CA VAL A 100 -17.52 0.67 2.75
C VAL A 100 -18.56 0.11 1.80
N GLN A 101 -18.95 -1.17 1.94
CA GLN A 101 -20.05 -1.70 1.14
C GLN A 101 -21.38 -1.00 1.46
N GLU A 102 -21.65 -0.68 2.72
CA GLU A 102 -22.81 0.15 3.10
C GLU A 102 -22.73 1.55 2.46
N ALA A 103 -21.53 2.13 2.35
CA ALA A 103 -21.30 3.39 1.65
C ALA A 103 -21.63 3.35 0.18
N LEU A 104 -21.11 2.33 -0.50
CA LEU A 104 -21.34 2.12 -1.92
C LEU A 104 -22.82 1.87 -2.17
N ALA A 105 -23.48 1.05 -1.36
CA ALA A 105 -24.92 0.81 -1.46
C ALA A 105 -25.75 2.09 -1.26
N ALA A 106 -25.37 2.97 -0.33
CA ALA A 106 -26.03 4.26 -0.13
C ALA A 106 -25.84 5.23 -1.30
N LEU A 107 -24.74 5.08 -2.05
CA LEU A 107 -24.45 5.80 -3.28
C LEU A 107 -25.03 5.14 -4.54
N GLU A 108 -25.74 4.02 -4.39
CA GLU A 108 -26.22 3.19 -5.50
C GLU A 108 -25.08 2.67 -6.41
N LEU A 109 -23.91 2.40 -5.81
CA LEU A 109 -22.72 1.84 -6.46
C LEU A 109 -22.48 0.40 -6.01
N GLN A 110 -21.92 -0.40 -6.90
CA GLN A 110 -21.62 -1.82 -6.71
C GLN A 110 -20.12 -2.04 -6.48
N ALA A 111 -19.79 -2.69 -5.36
CA ALA A 111 -18.43 -3.15 -5.08
C ALA A 111 -18.00 -4.24 -6.07
N GLY A 112 -16.82 -4.09 -6.67
CA GLY A 112 -16.28 -5.01 -7.68
C GLY A 112 -16.78 -4.75 -9.10
N GLU A 113 -17.64 -3.75 -9.31
CA GLU A 113 -18.06 -3.30 -10.64
C GLU A 113 -17.72 -1.81 -10.79
N ASP A 114 -18.38 -0.95 -10.01
CA ASP A 114 -18.17 0.50 -10.06
C ASP A 114 -16.93 0.92 -9.25
N VAL A 115 -16.75 0.28 -8.10
CA VAL A 115 -15.66 0.60 -7.17
C VAL A 115 -14.99 -0.66 -6.66
N HIS A 116 -13.67 -0.69 -6.76
CA HIS A 116 -12.84 -1.76 -6.22
C HIS A 116 -12.06 -1.26 -5.01
N MET A 117 -11.60 -2.20 -4.19
CA MET A 117 -10.93 -1.95 -2.92
C MET A 117 -9.55 -2.62 -2.90
N ALA A 118 -8.59 -1.99 -2.22
CA ALA A 118 -7.34 -2.63 -1.83
C ALA A 118 -7.07 -2.45 -0.34
N ILE A 119 -6.43 -3.45 0.30
CA ILE A 119 -6.14 -3.48 1.74
C ILE A 119 -4.63 -3.38 1.95
N ASN A 120 -4.17 -2.37 2.71
CA ASN A 120 -2.77 -2.26 3.10
C ASN A 120 -2.44 -2.97 4.41
N CYS A 121 -2.24 -4.28 4.34
CA CYS A 121 -2.09 -5.15 5.50
C CYS A 121 -0.87 -4.80 6.39
N ALA A 122 0.16 -4.12 5.86
CA ALA A 122 1.36 -3.72 6.61
C ALA A 122 1.89 -4.81 7.55
N ALA A 123 1.95 -6.07 7.08
CA ALA A 123 2.07 -7.24 7.97
C ALA A 123 3.37 -7.31 8.77
N HIS A 124 4.36 -6.50 8.40
CA HIS A 124 5.58 -6.31 9.17
C HIS A 124 5.35 -5.63 10.52
N GLU A 125 4.32 -4.79 10.66
CA GLU A 125 3.93 -4.15 11.91
C GLU A 125 3.14 -5.10 12.82
N MET A 126 2.41 -6.05 12.22
CA MET A 126 1.61 -7.03 12.95
C MET A 126 2.42 -8.24 13.46
N PHE A 127 3.70 -8.38 13.08
CA PHE A 127 4.45 -9.60 13.34
C PHE A 127 5.17 -9.59 14.69
N GLU A 128 4.78 -10.49 15.58
CA GLU A 128 5.41 -10.71 16.87
C GLU A 128 6.48 -11.81 16.80
N LEU A 129 7.74 -11.42 17.06
CA LEU A 129 8.86 -12.36 17.16
C LEU A 129 8.79 -13.16 18.47
N ASP A 130 8.94 -14.48 18.38
CA ASP A 130 9.14 -15.35 19.54
C ASP A 130 10.59 -15.19 20.03
N THR A 131 10.72 -14.47 21.14
CA THR A 131 12.01 -14.13 21.76
C THR A 131 12.86 -15.35 22.12
N ARG A 132 12.26 -16.53 22.31
CA ARG A 132 12.99 -17.78 22.59
C ARG A 132 13.77 -18.27 21.37
N PHE A 133 13.27 -18.02 20.17
CA PHE A 133 13.97 -18.38 18.93
C PHE A 133 15.02 -17.35 18.54
N LEU A 134 14.85 -16.10 18.97
CA LEU A 134 15.83 -15.03 18.75
C LEU A 134 17.18 -15.38 19.39
N MET A 135 17.17 -15.99 20.59
CA MET A 135 18.38 -16.41 21.30
C MET A 135 19.18 -17.53 20.61
N VAL A 136 18.56 -18.24 19.66
CA VAL A 136 19.21 -19.31 18.86
C VAL A 136 19.37 -18.93 17.39
N GLY A 137 19.27 -17.63 17.07
CA GLY A 137 19.47 -17.10 15.72
C GLY A 137 18.37 -17.50 14.73
N ARG A 138 17.14 -17.75 15.20
CA ARG A 138 15.98 -18.07 14.36
C ARG A 138 14.89 -17.01 14.52
N GLU A 139 14.41 -16.47 13.41
CA GLU A 139 13.26 -15.56 13.39
C GLU A 139 11.96 -16.33 13.17
N LYS A 140 11.39 -16.84 14.27
CA LYS A 140 10.04 -17.40 14.30
C LYS A 140 9.11 -16.45 15.04
N GLY A 141 7.85 -16.43 14.63
CA GLY A 141 6.85 -15.55 15.20
C GLY A 141 5.48 -15.82 14.61
N LYS A 142 4.52 -14.97 14.98
CA LYS A 142 3.14 -15.00 14.50
C LYS A 142 2.66 -13.58 14.23
N TYR A 143 1.69 -13.45 13.35
CA TYR A 143 0.98 -12.20 13.10
C TYR A 143 -0.10 -12.04 14.17
N GLU A 144 -0.08 -10.95 14.93
CA GLU A 144 -1.22 -10.54 15.76
C GLU A 144 -2.17 -9.71 14.89
N VAL A 145 -3.18 -10.38 14.32
CA VAL A 145 -4.16 -9.73 13.43
C VAL A 145 -5.27 -9.03 14.18
N MET A 146 -5.39 -9.24 15.48
CA MET A 146 -6.27 -8.52 16.41
C MET A 146 -5.78 -8.87 17.80
N THR A 147 -6.02 -8.02 18.81
CA THR A 147 -5.57 -8.28 20.17
C THR A 147 -5.95 -9.69 20.64
N GLY A 148 -4.93 -10.50 20.96
CA GLY A 148 -5.10 -11.89 21.40
C GLY A 148 -5.41 -12.91 20.29
N THR A 149 -5.43 -12.49 19.02
CA THR A 149 -5.64 -13.34 17.84
C THR A 149 -4.37 -13.44 17.03
N GLN A 150 -3.63 -14.53 17.24
CA GLN A 150 -2.37 -14.78 16.53
C GLN A 150 -2.53 -15.80 15.41
N LYS A 151 -1.93 -15.52 14.26
CA LYS A 151 -1.91 -16.36 13.05
C LYS A 151 -0.48 -16.69 12.64
N THR A 152 -0.23 -17.92 12.23
CA THR A 152 1.04 -18.28 11.57
C THR A 152 1.04 -17.75 10.12
N PRO A 153 2.21 -17.70 9.45
CA PRO A 153 2.25 -17.31 8.04
C PRO A 153 1.34 -18.15 7.13
N ASP A 154 1.17 -19.45 7.42
CA ASP A 154 0.24 -20.31 6.67
C ASP A 154 -1.22 -19.96 6.99
N ASP A 155 -1.57 -19.70 8.27
CA ASP A 155 -2.92 -19.27 8.64
C ASP A 155 -3.32 -17.92 8.02
N MET A 156 -2.34 -17.08 7.69
CA MET A 156 -2.56 -15.80 6.99
C MET A 156 -2.98 -16.02 5.53
N VAL A 157 -2.49 -17.07 4.87
CA VAL A 157 -2.89 -17.41 3.50
C VAL A 157 -4.38 -17.74 3.44
N ASP A 158 -4.83 -18.60 4.35
CA ASP A 158 -6.24 -18.97 4.47
C ASP A 158 -7.11 -17.77 4.85
N PHE A 159 -6.61 -16.92 5.75
CA PHE A 159 -7.31 -15.71 6.19
C PHE A 159 -7.57 -14.73 5.04
N TYR A 160 -6.56 -14.41 4.23
CA TYR A 160 -6.77 -13.51 3.08
C TYR A 160 -7.62 -14.15 1.99
N SER A 161 -7.49 -15.47 1.76
CA SER A 161 -8.34 -16.18 0.82
C SER A 161 -9.82 -16.13 1.22
N ASP A 162 -10.12 -16.24 2.52
CA ASP A 162 -11.47 -16.07 3.06
C ASP A 162 -11.99 -14.64 2.90
N ILE A 163 -11.16 -13.62 3.19
CA ILE A 163 -11.53 -12.21 2.98
C ILE A 163 -11.90 -11.97 1.52
N LEU A 164 -11.04 -12.37 0.57
CA LEU A 164 -11.31 -12.16 -0.87
C LEU A 164 -12.56 -12.93 -1.36
N THR A 165 -12.88 -14.05 -0.72
CA THR A 165 -14.11 -14.81 -1.02
C THR A 165 -15.36 -14.10 -0.51
N ARG A 166 -15.30 -13.51 0.69
CA ARG A 166 -16.42 -12.78 1.30
C ARG A 166 -16.60 -11.37 0.73
N TYR A 167 -15.52 -10.76 0.27
CA TYR A 167 -15.45 -9.38 -0.23
C TYR A 167 -14.85 -9.36 -1.64
N PRO A 168 -15.58 -9.81 -2.68
CA PRO A 168 -15.06 -9.92 -4.04
C PRO A 168 -14.68 -8.57 -4.69
N GLY A 169 -15.15 -7.44 -4.13
CA GLY A 169 -14.71 -6.11 -4.54
C GLY A 169 -13.29 -5.75 -4.08
N VAL A 170 -12.67 -6.55 -3.20
CA VAL A 170 -11.26 -6.41 -2.84
C VAL A 170 -10.40 -7.04 -3.92
N ILE A 171 -9.64 -6.20 -4.62
CA ILE A 171 -8.78 -6.61 -5.73
C ILE A 171 -7.30 -6.45 -5.43
N GLY A 172 -6.91 -5.90 -4.27
CA GLY A 172 -5.52 -5.64 -3.94
C GLY A 172 -5.19 -5.90 -2.48
N LEU A 173 -4.04 -6.53 -2.23
CA LEU A 173 -3.42 -6.66 -0.91
C LEU A 173 -2.01 -6.07 -0.96
N ILE A 174 -1.76 -5.02 -0.18
CA ILE A 174 -0.45 -4.41 -0.03
C ILE A 174 0.20 -4.97 1.24
N ASP A 175 1.43 -5.47 1.12
CA ASP A 175 2.22 -6.09 2.19
C ASP A 175 1.43 -7.11 3.07
N PRO A 176 0.73 -8.11 2.48
CA PRO A 176 -0.03 -9.12 3.24
C PRO A 176 0.82 -9.96 4.19
N LEU A 177 2.12 -10.12 3.89
CA LEU A 177 3.07 -10.93 4.64
C LEU A 177 4.42 -10.20 4.71
N ARG A 178 5.22 -10.45 5.76
CA ARG A 178 6.56 -9.86 5.88
C ARG A 178 7.51 -10.42 4.80
N LYS A 179 8.56 -9.65 4.47
CA LYS A 179 9.57 -10.02 3.45
C LYS A 179 10.27 -11.36 3.69
N GLN A 180 10.38 -11.81 4.95
CA GLN A 180 11.03 -13.06 5.31
C GLN A 180 10.18 -14.30 4.99
N ASP A 181 8.85 -14.16 4.87
CA ASP A 181 7.94 -15.29 4.72
C ASP A 181 7.68 -15.64 3.24
N LYS A 182 8.76 -15.77 2.46
CA LYS A 182 8.72 -16.00 1.00
C LYS A 182 7.88 -17.21 0.59
N THR A 183 7.94 -18.30 1.36
CA THR A 183 7.15 -19.51 1.08
C THR A 183 5.65 -19.24 1.23
N ALA A 184 5.25 -18.45 2.23
CA ALA A 184 3.85 -18.07 2.41
C ALA A 184 3.39 -17.08 1.34
N TRP A 185 4.27 -16.17 0.89
CA TRP A 185 4.01 -15.31 -0.27
C TRP A 185 3.66 -16.13 -1.52
N VAL A 186 4.51 -17.11 -1.88
CA VAL A 186 4.25 -17.97 -3.05
C VAL A 186 2.93 -18.75 -2.91
N LYS A 187 2.64 -19.29 -1.73
CA LYS A 187 1.35 -19.97 -1.46
C LYS A 187 0.16 -19.03 -1.61
N LEU A 188 0.28 -17.81 -1.10
CA LEU A 188 -0.76 -16.78 -1.23
C LEU A 188 -0.96 -16.42 -2.70
N THR A 189 0.11 -16.17 -3.46
CA THR A 189 0.06 -15.94 -4.90
C THR A 189 -0.69 -17.05 -5.60
N GLN A 190 -0.33 -18.31 -5.36
CA GLN A 190 -1.00 -19.47 -5.96
C GLN A 190 -2.50 -19.53 -5.63
N ALA A 191 -2.90 -19.08 -4.44
CA ALA A 191 -4.29 -19.13 -4.01
C ALA A 191 -5.15 -17.99 -4.59
N VAL A 192 -4.57 -16.81 -4.84
CA VAL A 192 -5.37 -15.59 -5.08
C VAL A 192 -5.00 -14.79 -6.32
N SER A 193 -3.92 -15.11 -7.05
CA SER A 193 -3.44 -14.29 -8.17
C SER A 193 -4.46 -14.08 -9.30
N GLU A 194 -5.40 -15.00 -9.48
CA GLU A 194 -6.46 -14.88 -10.50
C GLU A 194 -7.55 -13.84 -10.13
N LYS A 195 -7.55 -13.35 -8.88
CA LYS A 195 -8.62 -12.51 -8.33
C LYS A 195 -8.11 -11.27 -7.57
N CYS A 196 -6.81 -11.17 -7.34
CA CYS A 196 -6.24 -10.13 -6.50
C CYS A 196 -4.79 -9.81 -6.90
N TYR A 197 -4.46 -8.52 -6.92
CA TYR A 197 -3.10 -8.03 -6.95
C TYR A 197 -2.44 -8.21 -5.58
N LEU A 198 -1.27 -8.82 -5.56
CA LEU A 198 -0.38 -8.84 -4.41
C LEU A 198 0.70 -7.79 -4.62
N MET A 199 0.71 -6.76 -3.78
CA MET A 199 1.54 -5.58 -3.93
C MET A 199 2.57 -5.53 -2.80
N GLY A 200 3.84 -5.26 -3.13
CA GLY A 200 4.88 -5.05 -2.13
C GLY A 200 5.31 -3.58 -2.03
N ASP A 201 5.22 -3.00 -0.83
CA ASP A 201 5.72 -1.65 -0.50
C ASP A 201 7.03 -1.76 0.29
N GLN A 202 6.98 -2.29 1.52
CA GLN A 202 8.15 -2.42 2.39
C GLN A 202 8.95 -3.71 2.15
N VAL A 203 8.43 -4.59 1.29
CA VAL A 203 9.02 -5.90 1.01
C VAL A 203 10.31 -5.79 0.20
N TYR A 204 10.40 -4.80 -0.69
CA TYR A 204 11.50 -4.69 -1.65
C TYR A 204 12.50 -3.58 -1.27
N PRO A 205 13.81 -3.90 -1.18
CA PRO A 205 14.83 -2.87 -1.17
C PRO A 205 14.80 -2.10 -2.50
N ARG A 206 14.78 -0.77 -2.44
CA ARG A 206 14.66 0.13 -3.61
C ARG A 206 15.91 0.22 -4.51
N THR A 207 16.73 -0.82 -4.53
CA THR A 207 17.80 -0.97 -5.51
C THR A 207 17.29 -1.87 -6.62
N GLU A 208 17.40 -1.43 -7.87
CA GLU A 208 16.92 -2.13 -9.08
C GLU A 208 17.12 -3.65 -9.03
N LYS A 209 18.34 -4.09 -8.71
CA LYS A 209 18.69 -5.51 -8.63
C LYS A 209 17.89 -6.28 -7.57
N PHE A 210 17.66 -5.68 -6.40
CA PHE A 210 16.97 -6.33 -5.28
C PHE A 210 15.46 -6.26 -5.42
N LEU A 211 14.94 -5.25 -6.13
CA LEU A 211 13.53 -5.13 -6.47
C LEU A 211 13.09 -6.31 -7.34
N VAL A 212 13.70 -6.48 -8.51
CA VAL A 212 13.35 -7.55 -9.45
C VAL A 212 13.51 -8.92 -8.80
N GLN A 213 14.65 -9.16 -8.14
CA GLN A 213 14.88 -10.41 -7.42
C GLN A 213 13.81 -10.67 -6.34
N GLY A 214 13.44 -9.65 -5.56
CA GLY A 214 12.42 -9.78 -4.53
C GLY A 214 11.05 -10.12 -5.09
N MET A 215 10.67 -9.49 -6.21
CA MET A 215 9.40 -9.78 -6.90
C MET A 215 9.39 -11.19 -7.47
N GLU A 216 10.49 -11.66 -8.06
CA GLU A 216 10.60 -13.04 -8.54
C GLU A 216 10.50 -14.07 -7.41
N GLU A 217 11.08 -13.78 -6.24
CA GLU A 217 11.08 -14.67 -5.07
C GLU A 217 9.73 -14.72 -4.36
N THR A 218 9.02 -13.60 -4.31
CA THR A 218 7.69 -13.49 -3.68
C THR A 218 6.55 -13.79 -4.64
N LYS A 219 6.81 -13.73 -5.95
CA LYS A 219 5.78 -13.80 -7.01
C LYS A 219 4.67 -12.79 -6.73
N SER A 220 5.02 -11.52 -6.57
CA SER A 220 4.05 -10.44 -6.45
C SER A 220 3.66 -9.90 -7.82
N SER A 221 2.49 -9.27 -7.89
CA SER A 221 1.96 -8.68 -9.13
C SER A 221 2.28 -7.21 -9.27
N ALA A 222 2.65 -6.53 -8.18
CA ALA A 222 2.89 -5.10 -8.20
C ALA A 222 3.92 -4.67 -7.16
N ALA A 223 4.57 -3.54 -7.42
CA ALA A 223 5.47 -2.87 -6.49
C ALA A 223 5.02 -1.43 -6.24
N VAL A 224 5.02 -1.03 -4.97
CA VAL A 224 4.65 0.32 -4.53
C VAL A 224 5.90 1.18 -4.39
N PHE A 225 5.88 2.35 -5.01
CA PHE A 225 6.97 3.33 -4.99
C PHE A 225 6.50 4.66 -4.42
N SER A 226 6.91 4.95 -3.20
CA SER A 226 6.64 6.23 -2.55
C SER A 226 7.74 7.26 -2.86
N LEU A 227 7.41 8.47 -3.31
CA LEU A 227 8.44 9.46 -3.65
C LEU A 227 9.08 10.08 -2.39
N HIS A 228 10.31 9.68 -2.07
CA HIS A 228 11.06 10.22 -0.93
C HIS A 228 12.09 11.27 -1.37
N SER A 229 12.58 12.08 -0.42
CA SER A 229 13.51 13.19 -0.70
C SER A 229 14.85 12.80 -1.33
N LEU A 230 15.19 11.50 -1.37
CA LEU A 230 16.40 10.97 -2.01
C LEU A 230 16.13 10.28 -3.35
N THR A 231 14.88 10.32 -3.85
CA THR A 231 14.48 9.69 -5.11
C THR A 231 14.48 10.72 -6.25
N THR A 232 15.17 10.43 -7.35
CA THR A 232 15.12 11.26 -8.55
C THR A 232 14.00 10.81 -9.50
N VAL A 233 13.56 11.68 -10.40
CA VAL A 233 12.57 11.31 -11.43
C VAL A 233 13.09 10.16 -12.30
N THR A 234 14.38 10.15 -12.62
CA THR A 234 15.01 9.06 -13.39
C THR A 234 14.88 7.73 -12.67
N ASP A 235 15.14 7.69 -11.36
CA ASP A 235 15.03 6.45 -10.56
C ASP A 235 13.60 5.87 -10.62
N VAL A 236 12.58 6.73 -10.61
CA VAL A 236 11.17 6.32 -10.70
C VAL A 236 10.87 5.73 -12.08
N ILE A 237 11.33 6.40 -13.14
CA ILE A 237 11.13 5.95 -14.52
C ILE A 237 11.82 4.60 -14.76
N ASP A 238 13.06 4.45 -14.29
CA ASP A 238 13.83 3.23 -14.51
C ASP A 238 13.30 2.07 -13.66
N ALA A 239 12.90 2.33 -12.41
CA ALA A 239 12.22 1.33 -11.58
C ALA A 239 10.89 0.89 -12.19
N ALA A 240 10.09 1.83 -12.72
CA ALA A 240 8.81 1.49 -13.35
C ALA A 240 9.01 0.55 -14.56
N LYS A 241 9.97 0.86 -15.44
CA LYS A 241 10.31 0.00 -16.58
C LYS A 241 10.76 -1.39 -16.17
N LEU A 242 11.59 -1.50 -15.13
CA LEU A 242 12.07 -2.80 -14.64
C LEU A 242 10.94 -3.68 -14.11
N VAL A 243 9.93 -3.08 -13.46
CA VAL A 243 8.75 -3.78 -12.97
C VAL A 243 7.84 -4.21 -14.12
N GLU A 244 7.65 -3.35 -15.11
CA GLU A 244 6.91 -3.67 -16.33
C GLU A 244 7.58 -4.79 -17.14
N ASP A 245 8.91 -4.79 -17.25
CA ASP A 245 9.69 -5.80 -17.98
C ASP A 245 9.51 -7.22 -17.41
N VAL A 246 9.16 -7.34 -16.12
CA VAL A 246 8.83 -8.63 -15.48
C VAL A 246 7.33 -8.92 -15.42
N GLY A 247 6.52 -8.15 -16.16
CA GLY A 247 5.07 -8.36 -16.27
C GLY A 247 4.31 -8.01 -15.00
N SER A 248 4.86 -7.13 -14.16
CA SER A 248 4.23 -6.64 -12.94
C SER A 248 3.82 -5.18 -13.07
N GLU A 249 2.95 -4.73 -12.17
CA GLU A 249 2.37 -3.40 -12.17
C GLU A 249 3.11 -2.45 -11.20
N VAL A 250 3.10 -1.17 -11.53
CA VAL A 250 3.70 -0.12 -10.71
C VAL A 250 2.59 0.64 -9.99
N VAL A 251 2.76 0.84 -8.68
CA VAL A 251 1.90 1.72 -7.89
C VAL A 251 2.73 2.92 -7.44
N LEU A 252 2.36 4.13 -7.84
CA LEU A 252 3.01 5.34 -7.33
C LEU A 252 2.27 5.87 -6.09
N ALA A 253 2.98 6.02 -4.98
CA ALA A 253 2.41 6.35 -3.70
C ALA A 253 2.87 7.69 -3.12
N ALA A 254 1.96 8.36 -2.44
CA ALA A 254 2.24 9.48 -1.58
C ALA A 254 2.87 9.01 -0.26
N CYS A 255 3.75 9.83 0.33
CA CYS A 255 4.49 9.46 1.54
C CYS A 255 3.87 10.03 2.81
N GLN A 256 4.32 9.55 3.96
CA GLN A 256 4.14 10.26 5.22
C GLN A 256 4.88 11.61 5.16
N GLY A 257 4.27 12.68 5.69
CA GLY A 257 4.86 14.03 5.65
C GLY A 257 4.89 14.71 4.28
N ASP A 258 3.97 14.35 3.39
CA ASP A 258 3.86 14.90 2.03
C ASP A 258 3.45 16.39 2.01
N THR A 259 3.55 17.00 0.83
CA THR A 259 3.24 18.41 0.57
C THR A 259 2.13 18.54 -0.47
N ALA A 260 1.63 19.76 -0.66
CA ALA A 260 0.66 20.08 -1.71
C ALA A 260 1.25 20.01 -3.14
N ASP A 261 2.51 19.58 -3.30
CA ASP A 261 3.08 19.25 -4.59
C ASP A 261 2.28 18.12 -5.27
N THR A 262 2.08 18.27 -6.58
CA THR A 262 1.26 17.36 -7.40
C THR A 262 2.08 16.59 -8.44
N THR A 263 3.41 16.66 -8.37
CA THR A 263 4.32 16.00 -9.32
C THR A 263 4.08 14.49 -9.37
N LEU A 264 3.73 13.88 -8.23
CA LEU A 264 3.33 12.47 -8.15
C LEU A 264 2.19 12.14 -9.13
N THR A 265 1.17 12.98 -9.19
CA THR A 265 0.01 12.78 -10.07
C THR A 265 0.40 12.90 -11.54
N ASP A 266 1.20 13.92 -11.88
CA ASP A 266 1.70 14.10 -13.24
C ASP A 266 2.62 12.94 -13.67
N LEU A 267 3.45 12.41 -12.76
CA LEU A 267 4.29 11.24 -13.02
C LEU A 267 3.45 9.97 -13.21
N ALA A 268 2.43 9.76 -12.37
CA ALA A 268 1.54 8.60 -12.49
C ALA A 268 0.88 8.55 -13.89
N VAL A 269 0.29 9.66 -14.32
CA VAL A 269 -0.31 9.74 -15.66
C VAL A 269 0.74 9.65 -16.76
N GLY A 270 1.88 10.34 -16.59
CA GLY A 270 2.95 10.37 -17.60
C GLY A 270 3.62 9.00 -17.83
N LEU A 271 3.67 8.17 -16.79
CA LEU A 271 4.21 6.80 -16.84
C LEU A 271 3.14 5.75 -17.14
N TRP A 272 1.87 6.14 -17.32
CA TRP A 272 0.77 5.20 -17.57
C TRP A 272 0.64 4.13 -16.48
N VAL A 273 0.93 4.49 -15.23
CA VAL A 273 0.81 3.53 -14.12
C VAL A 273 -0.66 3.19 -13.90
N LYS A 274 -0.91 1.92 -13.59
CA LYS A 274 -2.26 1.42 -13.37
C LYS A 274 -2.86 1.91 -12.07
N PHE A 275 -2.04 2.04 -11.04
CA PHE A 275 -2.48 2.42 -9.70
C PHE A 275 -1.69 3.61 -9.16
N ALA A 276 -2.39 4.51 -8.48
CA ALA A 276 -1.79 5.60 -7.73
C ALA A 276 -2.43 5.73 -6.35
N LYS A 277 -1.60 5.75 -5.30
CA LYS A 277 -2.00 5.83 -3.90
C LYS A 277 -1.79 7.26 -3.39
N PHE A 278 -2.84 8.06 -3.34
CA PHE A 278 -2.74 9.47 -2.90
C PHE A 278 -3.07 9.71 -1.43
N GLY A 279 -3.62 8.72 -0.72
CA GLY A 279 -4.08 8.84 0.67
C GLY A 279 -5.52 9.36 0.77
N GLY A 280 -6.03 9.51 1.98
CA GLY A 280 -7.43 9.90 2.22
C GLY A 280 -7.69 11.40 2.04
N LEU A 281 -8.96 11.75 1.86
CA LEU A 281 -9.41 13.13 1.60
C LEU A 281 -9.40 14.06 2.84
N GLY A 282 -9.00 13.56 4.02
CA GLY A 282 -8.99 14.34 5.26
C GLY A 282 -7.90 15.42 5.33
N ARG A 283 -6.95 15.44 4.39
CA ARG A 283 -5.79 16.34 4.40
C ARG A 283 -5.55 17.03 3.05
N GLY A 284 -5.23 18.32 3.08
CA GLY A 284 -5.15 19.18 1.88
C GLY A 284 -4.05 18.79 0.89
N GLU A 285 -2.92 18.29 1.37
CA GLU A 285 -1.81 17.78 0.56
C GLU A 285 -2.18 16.53 -0.26
N ARG A 286 -3.17 15.76 0.21
CA ARG A 286 -3.71 14.59 -0.48
C ARG A 286 -4.73 15.04 -1.51
N VAL A 287 -5.66 15.90 -1.10
CA VAL A 287 -6.68 16.52 -1.97
C VAL A 287 -6.05 17.25 -3.16
N ALA A 288 -4.89 17.90 -2.99
CA ALA A 288 -4.16 18.55 -4.08
C ALA A 288 -3.87 17.61 -5.25
N LYS A 289 -3.55 16.34 -4.99
CA LYS A 289 -3.23 15.31 -6.00
C LYS A 289 -4.49 14.83 -6.73
N TYR A 290 -5.58 14.62 -6.01
CA TYR A 290 -6.89 14.32 -6.62
C TYR A 290 -7.37 15.47 -7.51
N ASN A 291 -7.27 16.71 -7.04
CA ASN A 291 -7.62 17.90 -7.84
C ASN A 291 -6.76 18.01 -9.10
N ARG A 292 -5.47 17.66 -9.01
CA ARG A 292 -4.59 17.62 -10.18
C ARG A 292 -5.03 16.55 -11.17
N LEU A 293 -5.41 15.37 -10.69
CA LEU A 293 -5.84 14.26 -11.54
C LEU A 293 -7.12 14.63 -12.31
N ALA A 294 -8.11 15.21 -11.63
CA ALA A 294 -9.35 15.70 -12.26
C ALA A 294 -9.07 16.78 -13.33
N GLN A 295 -8.09 17.67 -13.11
CA GLN A 295 -7.67 18.63 -14.13
C GLN A 295 -7.02 17.96 -15.36
N ILE A 296 -6.24 16.91 -15.16
CA ILE A 296 -5.59 16.17 -16.24
C ILE A 296 -6.64 15.42 -17.06
N GLU A 297 -7.55 14.71 -16.40
CA GLU A 297 -8.67 14.01 -17.01
C GLU A 297 -9.54 14.96 -17.85
N ALA A 298 -10.00 16.07 -17.26
CA ALA A 298 -10.81 17.06 -17.97
C ALA A 298 -10.09 17.60 -19.23
N ARG A 299 -8.78 17.80 -19.16
CA ARG A 299 -7.96 18.24 -20.29
C ARG A 299 -7.80 17.16 -21.36
N LEU A 300 -7.69 15.89 -20.98
CA LEU A 300 -7.60 14.77 -21.92
C LEU A 300 -8.95 14.52 -22.61
N ALA A 301 -10.05 14.63 -21.87
CA ALA A 301 -11.40 14.55 -22.41
C ALA A 301 -11.69 15.66 -23.44
N ASP A 302 -11.35 16.92 -23.14
CA ASP A 302 -11.49 18.05 -24.08
C ASP A 302 -10.67 17.86 -25.37
N GLN A 303 -9.60 17.07 -25.31
CA GLN A 303 -8.75 16.74 -26.46
C GLN A 303 -9.13 15.44 -27.16
N ASP A 304 -10.18 14.74 -26.73
CA ASP A 304 -10.56 13.41 -27.23
C ASP A 304 -9.40 12.38 -27.10
N LYS A 305 -8.68 12.45 -25.98
CA LYS A 305 -7.51 11.61 -25.65
C LYS A 305 -7.69 10.80 -24.37
N LEU A 306 -8.86 10.86 -23.75
CA LEU A 306 -9.16 10.02 -22.61
C LEU A 306 -9.37 8.58 -23.12
N ALA A 307 -8.55 7.65 -22.65
CA ALA A 307 -8.69 6.25 -23.01
C ALA A 307 -9.99 5.67 -22.42
N PRO A 308 -10.65 4.74 -23.12
CA PRO A 308 -11.79 4.02 -22.57
C PRO A 308 -11.36 3.17 -21.37
N HIS A 309 -12.28 2.93 -20.45
CA HIS A 309 -12.05 1.97 -19.37
C HIS A 309 -11.86 0.56 -19.95
N GLU A 310 -10.78 -0.10 -19.54
CA GLU A 310 -10.52 -1.50 -19.88
C GLU A 310 -10.97 -2.42 -18.75
N GLU A 311 -11.53 -3.57 -19.14
CA GLU A 311 -11.89 -4.62 -18.19
C GLU A 311 -10.64 -5.07 -17.40
N HIS A 312 -10.77 -5.08 -16.08
CA HIS A 312 -9.65 -5.39 -15.20
C HIS A 312 -9.25 -6.85 -15.34
N LYS A 313 -7.98 -7.08 -15.68
CA LYS A 313 -7.39 -8.42 -15.74
C LYS A 313 -6.34 -8.56 -14.67
N PHE A 314 -6.45 -9.63 -13.89
CA PHE A 314 -5.42 -9.99 -12.93
C PHE A 314 -4.22 -10.64 -13.65
N PRO A 315 -3.00 -10.38 -13.20
CA PRO A 315 -1.81 -10.92 -13.83
C PRO A 315 -1.62 -12.41 -13.49
N ASP A 316 -1.23 -13.19 -14.49
CA ASP A 316 -0.87 -14.60 -14.32
C ASP A 316 0.58 -14.70 -13.84
N ILE A 317 0.77 -14.52 -12.52
CA ILE A 317 2.07 -14.54 -11.83
C ILE A 317 2.35 -15.88 -11.15
N LEU A 318 1.66 -16.94 -11.56
CA LEU A 318 1.82 -18.27 -10.97
C LEU A 318 3.28 -18.75 -11.11
N PRO A 319 3.88 -19.32 -10.06
CA PRO A 319 5.17 -19.98 -10.20
C PRO A 319 5.04 -21.17 -11.16
N PRO A 320 6.11 -21.50 -11.91
CA PRO A 320 6.10 -22.70 -12.75
C PRO A 320 5.79 -23.94 -11.90
N PRO A 321 5.06 -24.93 -12.45
CA PRO A 321 4.77 -26.16 -11.73
C PRO A 321 6.08 -26.82 -11.26
N PRO A 322 6.08 -27.49 -10.08
CA PRO A 322 7.26 -28.21 -9.63
C PRO A 322 7.71 -29.21 -10.70
N PRO A 323 9.03 -29.43 -10.87
CA PRO A 323 9.52 -30.43 -11.81
C PRO A 323 8.94 -31.79 -11.44
N GLU A 324 8.40 -32.51 -12.44
CA GLU A 324 7.91 -33.88 -12.26
C GLU A 324 9.05 -34.71 -11.64
N GLU A 325 8.80 -35.31 -10.47
CA GLU A 325 9.74 -36.26 -9.89
C GLU A 325 9.91 -37.40 -10.90
N PRO A 326 11.15 -37.81 -11.24
CA PRO A 326 11.34 -38.94 -12.14
C PRO A 326 10.65 -40.15 -11.51
N GLU A 327 9.68 -40.73 -12.24
CA GLU A 327 9.03 -41.97 -11.87
C GLU A 327 10.11 -42.96 -11.46
N GLY A 328 10.09 -43.36 -10.19
CA GLY A 328 11.12 -44.20 -9.61
C GLY A 328 11.34 -45.41 -10.51
N GLU A 329 12.58 -45.59 -10.97
CA GLU A 329 13.02 -46.87 -11.52
C GLU A 329 12.69 -47.93 -10.47
N ALA A 330 11.66 -48.73 -10.76
CA ALA A 330 11.40 -49.96 -10.06
C ALA A 330 12.70 -50.78 -10.15
N ALA A 331 13.37 -50.93 -9.02
CA ALA A 331 14.50 -51.83 -8.90
C ALA A 331 13.99 -53.27 -9.07
N ASP A 332 14.14 -53.81 -10.28
CA ASP A 332 14.09 -55.25 -10.57
C ASP A 332 15.40 -55.94 -10.15
#